data_AF-A0A7L8UW55-F1
#
_entry.id   AF-A0A7L8UW55-F1
#
_cell.length_a   1.000
_cell.length_b   1.000
_cell.length_c   1.000
_cell.angle_alpha   90.00
_cell.angle_beta   90.00
_cell.angle_gamma   90.00
#
_symmetry.space_group_name_H-M   'P 1'
#
loop_
_entity.id
_entity.type
_entity.pdbx_description
1 polymer ?
#
loop_
_entity_poly.entity_id
_entity_poly.type
_entity_poly.pdbx_seq_one_letter_code
_entity_poly.pdbx_strand_id
1 'polypeptide(L)'
;MKKFYNVSVLLLSAVSIFLALLDISNVININNPPFIYIDKSILVIFWIDYIVRFYKSDNKLRFFKENIFDLLAIIPFDSIFYFFRAFRVLRLIKLLRLIRIIGFAGKIQKNIKRFFKTNGFIYLIIITVILVLLGAEIYSVAESASYMDSLWWAIATTTTVGYGDISPHTEVGRFVAIVLMILGIGLIGSVTSTVTAYFVEEKKDEEKSNVETELQELKNQVELLNDYIRKEK
;
A
#
# COMPACT_ATOMS: atom_id res chain seq x y z
N MET A 1 21.78 -7.87 1.57
CA MET A 1 20.77 -8.69 2.30
C MET A 1 19.43 -7.97 2.53
N LYS A 2 19.37 -6.75 3.09
CA LYS A 2 18.08 -6.01 3.30
C LYS A 2 17.24 -5.82 2.01
N LYS A 3 17.87 -5.52 0.87
CA LYS A 3 17.18 -5.32 -0.41
C LYS A 3 16.52 -6.61 -0.92
N PHE A 4 17.20 -7.75 -0.81
CA PHE A 4 16.67 -9.06 -1.20
C PHE A 4 15.49 -9.46 -0.31
N TYR A 5 15.63 -9.34 1.02
CA TYR A 5 14.54 -9.57 1.97
C TYR A 5 13.30 -8.73 1.65
N ASN A 6 13.48 -7.44 1.35
CA ASN A 6 12.37 -6.55 1.01
C ASN A 6 11.65 -6.98 -0.28
N VAL A 7 12.40 -7.38 -1.31
CA VAL A 7 11.85 -7.87 -2.58
C VAL A 7 11.08 -9.18 -2.38
N SER A 8 11.62 -10.12 -1.60
CA SER A 8 10.95 -11.39 -1.29
C SER A 8 9.64 -11.17 -0.53
N VAL A 9 9.64 -10.29 0.48
CA VAL A 9 8.42 -9.96 1.23
C VAL A 9 7.38 -9.32 0.31
N LEU A 10 7.78 -8.42 -0.58
CA LEU A 10 6.87 -7.75 -1.51
C LEU A 10 6.26 -8.72 -2.52
N LEU A 11 7.06 -9.63 -3.08
CA LEU A 11 6.58 -10.70 -3.96
C LEU A 11 5.58 -11.63 -3.26
N LEU A 12 5.90 -12.10 -2.05
CA LEU A 12 5.00 -12.96 -1.27
C LEU A 12 3.69 -12.24 -0.91
N SER A 13 3.77 -10.94 -0.62
CA SER A 13 2.60 -10.10 -0.34
C SER A 13 1.72 -9.96 -1.58
N ALA A 14 2.31 -9.69 -2.74
CA ALA A 14 1.60 -9.58 -4.01
C ALA A 14 0.92 -10.90 -4.39
N VAL A 15 1.59 -12.04 -4.23
CA VAL A 15 1.02 -13.37 -4.45
C VAL A 15 -0.14 -13.65 -3.49
N SER A 16 -0.01 -13.30 -2.21
CA SER A 16 -1.11 -13.47 -1.23
C SER A 16 -2.33 -12.62 -1.58
N ILE A 17 -2.13 -11.36 -1.97
CA ILE A 17 -3.23 -10.48 -2.41
C ILE A 17 -3.88 -11.04 -3.67
N PHE A 18 -3.09 -11.47 -4.65
CA PHE A 18 -3.59 -12.03 -5.90
C PHE A 18 -4.43 -13.30 -5.67
N LEU A 19 -3.96 -14.22 -4.82
CA LEU A 19 -4.75 -15.40 -4.44
C LEU A 19 -6.05 -15.02 -3.76
N ALA A 20 -6.03 -14.03 -2.85
CA ALA A 20 -7.23 -13.55 -2.19
C ALA A 20 -8.25 -12.96 -3.19
N LEU A 21 -7.79 -12.21 -4.20
CA LEU A 21 -8.64 -11.69 -5.27
C LEU A 21 -9.27 -12.81 -6.10
N LEU A 22 -8.51 -13.84 -6.45
CA LEU A 22 -9.00 -14.99 -7.20
C LEU A 22 -10.04 -15.82 -6.39
N ASP A 23 -9.91 -15.87 -5.07
CA ASP A 23 -10.89 -16.55 -4.21
C ASP A 23 -12.17 -15.75 -4.02
N ILE A 24 -12.08 -14.42 -3.99
CA ILE A 24 -13.24 -13.53 -3.98
C ILE A 24 -14.00 -13.65 -5.30
N SER A 25 -13.30 -13.70 -6.43
CA SER A 25 -13.91 -13.86 -7.75
C SER A 25 -14.53 -15.24 -8.01
N ASN A 26 -14.45 -16.17 -7.05
CA ASN A 26 -14.83 -17.58 -7.16
C ASN A 26 -14.17 -18.30 -8.35
N VAL A 27 -13.08 -17.75 -8.92
CA VAL A 27 -12.26 -18.42 -9.94
C VAL A 27 -11.49 -19.57 -9.30
N ILE A 28 -10.97 -19.33 -8.09
CA ILE A 28 -10.37 -20.38 -7.25
C ILE A 28 -11.13 -20.48 -5.93
N ASN A 29 -10.93 -21.60 -5.24
CA ASN A 29 -11.27 -21.71 -3.84
C ASN A 29 -9.96 -21.88 -3.06
N ILE A 30 -9.56 -20.86 -2.30
CA ILE A 30 -8.33 -20.89 -1.49
C ILE A 30 -8.35 -22.05 -0.51
N ASN A 31 -9.53 -22.51 -0.07
CA ASN A 31 -9.62 -23.62 0.87
C ASN A 31 -9.37 -24.98 0.22
N ASN A 32 -9.32 -25.05 -1.12
CA ASN A 32 -9.04 -26.28 -1.85
C ASN A 32 -7.53 -26.40 -2.18
N PRO A 33 -6.98 -27.62 -2.18
CA PRO A 33 -5.66 -27.88 -2.75
C PRO A 33 -5.61 -27.48 -4.24
N PRO A 34 -4.49 -26.90 -4.73
CA PRO A 34 -3.23 -26.64 -4.02
C PRO A 34 -3.19 -25.28 -3.27
N PHE A 35 -4.15 -24.39 -3.51
CA PHE A 35 -4.12 -22.99 -3.06
C PHE A 35 -4.06 -22.83 -1.54
N ILE A 36 -4.69 -23.73 -0.79
CA ILE A 36 -4.65 -23.73 0.67
C ILE A 36 -3.23 -23.88 1.21
N TYR A 37 -2.40 -24.70 0.55
CA TYR A 37 -1.01 -24.91 0.97
C TYR A 37 -0.17 -23.67 0.66
N ILE A 38 -0.42 -23.01 -0.47
CA ILE A 38 0.28 -21.78 -0.85
C ILE A 38 -0.05 -20.65 0.12
N ASP A 39 -1.33 -20.37 0.38
CA ASP A 39 -1.75 -19.30 1.29
C ASP A 39 -1.22 -19.54 2.72
N LYS A 40 -1.34 -20.78 3.23
CA LYS A 40 -0.81 -21.15 4.55
C LYS A 40 0.72 -21.03 4.61
N SER A 41 1.44 -21.40 3.56
CA SER A 41 2.90 -21.29 3.52
C SER A 41 3.35 -19.84 3.61
N ILE A 42 2.69 -18.95 2.86
CA ILE A 42 2.97 -17.50 2.90
C ILE A 42 2.69 -16.94 4.31
N LEU A 43 1.56 -17.33 4.90
CA LEU A 43 1.20 -16.95 6.27
C LEU A 43 2.25 -17.40 7.30
N VAL A 44 2.69 -18.66 7.23
CA VAL A 44 3.72 -19.19 8.14
C VAL A 44 5.04 -18.42 8.00
N ILE A 45 5.45 -18.12 6.77
CA ILE A 45 6.66 -17.31 6.51
C ILE A 45 6.53 -15.94 7.18
N PHE A 46 5.40 -15.26 7.03
CA PHE A 46 5.20 -13.94 7.65
C PHE A 46 5.07 -14.00 9.17
N TRP A 47 4.46 -15.06 9.71
CA TRP A 47 4.38 -15.27 11.16
C TRP A 47 5.77 -15.45 11.77
N ILE A 48 6.61 -16.31 11.18
CA ILE A 48 8.00 -16.50 11.61
C ILE A 48 8.79 -15.18 11.51
N ASP A 49 8.66 -14.46 10.40
CA ASP A 49 9.32 -13.16 10.19
C ASP A 49 8.92 -12.13 11.25
N TYR A 50 7.64 -12.07 11.62
CA TYR A 50 7.18 -11.19 12.70
C TYR A 50 7.76 -11.59 14.05
N ILE A 51 7.75 -12.88 14.38
CA ILE A 51 8.26 -13.40 15.65
C ILE A 51 9.75 -13.16 15.81
N VAL A 52 10.55 -13.43 14.77
CA VAL A 52 12.01 -13.18 14.81
C VAL A 52 12.29 -11.70 15.06
N ARG A 53 11.55 -10.80 14.41
CA ARG A 53 11.69 -9.34 14.60
C ARG A 53 11.18 -8.89 15.96
N PHE A 54 10.12 -9.50 16.48
CA PHE A 54 9.62 -9.26 17.82
C PHE A 54 10.66 -9.64 18.87
N TYR A 55 11.25 -10.84 18.80
CA TYR A 55 12.28 -11.29 19.74
C TYR A 55 13.57 -10.47 19.66
N LYS A 56 13.98 -10.01 18.48
CA LYS A 56 15.15 -9.13 18.30
C LYS A 56 14.93 -7.69 18.74
N SER A 57 13.69 -7.25 18.98
CA SER A 57 13.41 -5.87 19.40
C SER A 57 13.69 -5.65 20.90
N ASP A 58 14.37 -4.54 21.24
CA ASP A 58 14.71 -4.22 22.63
C ASP A 58 13.47 -3.90 23.48
N ASN A 59 12.44 -3.29 22.88
CA ASN A 59 11.19 -2.94 23.55
C ASN A 59 9.97 -3.55 22.85
N LYS A 60 9.42 -4.61 23.46
CA LYS A 60 8.31 -5.40 22.89
C LYS A 60 7.02 -4.61 22.70
N LEU A 61 6.66 -3.77 23.68
CA LEU A 61 5.44 -2.96 23.63
C LEU A 61 5.50 -1.90 22.53
N ARG A 62 6.65 -1.24 22.40
CA ARG A 62 6.88 -0.29 21.30
C ARG A 62 6.88 -0.98 19.95
N PHE A 63 7.54 -2.14 19.85
CA PHE A 63 7.54 -2.92 18.62
C PHE A 63 6.13 -3.33 18.19
N PHE A 64 5.29 -3.78 19.12
CA PHE A 64 3.91 -4.16 18.82
C PHE A 64 3.11 -2.99 18.22
N LYS A 65 3.19 -1.80 18.84
CA LYS A 65 2.52 -0.58 18.33
C LYS A 65 3.02 -0.16 16.96
N GLU A 66 4.34 -0.22 16.73
CA GLU A 66 4.96 0.18 15.45
C GLU A 66 4.81 -0.86 14.32
N ASN A 67 4.32 -2.07 14.62
CA ASN A 67 4.15 -3.16 13.65
C ASN A 67 2.71 -3.74 13.72
N ILE A 68 1.73 -2.94 14.11
CA ILE A 68 0.31 -3.35 14.14
C ILE A 68 -0.19 -3.77 12.74
N PHE A 69 0.32 -3.15 11.68
CA PHE A 69 0.00 -3.51 10.30
C PHE A 69 0.53 -4.90 9.91
N ASP A 70 1.74 -5.24 10.35
CA ASP A 70 2.31 -6.57 10.12
C ASP A 70 1.49 -7.65 10.86
N LEU A 71 0.97 -7.34 12.06
CA LEU A 71 0.02 -8.21 12.75
C LEU A 71 -1.24 -8.44 11.92
N LEU A 72 -1.88 -7.35 11.45
CA LEU A 72 -3.09 -7.44 10.62
C LEU A 72 -2.90 -8.27 9.35
N ALA A 73 -1.71 -8.24 8.74
CA ALA A 73 -1.37 -9.07 7.58
C ALA A 73 -1.27 -10.58 7.90
N ILE A 74 -1.02 -10.93 9.16
CA ILE A 74 -0.71 -12.29 9.61
C ILE A 74 -1.93 -12.98 10.24
N ILE A 75 -2.99 -12.25 10.57
CA ILE A 75 -4.19 -12.83 11.21
C ILE A 75 -4.83 -13.86 10.26
N PRO A 76 -4.98 -15.13 10.70
CA PRO A 76 -5.67 -16.17 9.93
C PRO A 76 -7.20 -16.00 10.11
N PHE A 77 -7.76 -14.95 9.50
CA PHE A 77 -9.18 -14.59 9.65
C PHE A 77 -10.12 -15.76 9.37
N ASP A 78 -9.86 -16.56 8.34
CA ASP A 78 -10.70 -17.71 7.97
C ASP A 78 -10.82 -18.78 9.08
N SER A 79 -9.74 -18.96 9.86
CA SER A 79 -9.71 -19.96 10.94
C SER A 79 -10.50 -19.51 12.16
N ILE A 80 -10.55 -18.19 12.42
CA ILE A 80 -11.33 -17.61 13.52
C ILE A 80 -12.83 -17.72 13.22
N PHE A 81 -13.24 -17.51 11.97
CA PHE A 81 -14.66 -17.51 11.59
C PHE A 81 -15.23 -18.90 11.26
N TYR A 82 -14.41 -19.92 10.99
CA TYR A 82 -14.89 -21.32 10.85
C TYR A 82 -15.57 -21.83 12.14
N PHE A 83 -15.15 -21.29 13.29
CA PHE A 83 -15.77 -21.57 14.60
C PHE A 83 -17.22 -21.07 14.69
N PHE A 84 -17.59 -20.06 13.88
CA PHE A 84 -18.94 -19.48 13.80
C PHE A 84 -19.68 -19.91 12.51
N ARG A 85 -19.67 -21.22 12.20
CA ARG A 85 -20.21 -21.88 10.99
C ARG A 85 -21.70 -21.61 10.65
N ALA A 86 -22.40 -20.81 11.45
CA ALA A 86 -23.86 -20.67 11.41
C ALA A 86 -24.41 -19.64 10.40
N PHE A 87 -23.60 -18.71 9.88
CA PHE A 87 -24.12 -17.58 9.10
C PHE A 87 -23.77 -17.69 7.61
N ARG A 88 -24.80 -17.58 6.75
CA ARG A 88 -24.76 -17.42 5.27
C ARG A 88 -23.91 -16.22 4.78
N VAL A 89 -23.25 -15.53 5.72
CA VAL A 89 -22.38 -14.35 5.66
C VAL A 89 -20.92 -14.71 5.25
N LEU A 90 -20.61 -15.98 5.00
CA LEU A 90 -19.28 -16.46 4.63
C LEU A 90 -18.64 -15.74 3.42
N ARG A 91 -19.44 -15.17 2.50
CA ARG A 91 -18.92 -14.38 1.38
C ARG A 91 -18.34 -13.03 1.84
N LEU A 92 -18.91 -12.39 2.86
CA LEU A 92 -18.41 -11.14 3.45
C LEU A 92 -17.15 -11.37 4.30
N ILE A 93 -16.97 -12.56 4.87
CA ILE A 93 -15.73 -12.94 5.57
C ILE A 93 -14.54 -13.03 4.59
N LYS A 94 -14.77 -13.42 3.32
CA LYS A 94 -13.72 -13.35 2.29
C LYS A 94 -13.22 -11.92 2.09
N LEU A 95 -14.09 -10.91 2.23
CA LEU A 95 -13.70 -9.50 2.12
C LEU A 95 -12.84 -9.02 3.30
N LEU A 96 -12.93 -9.65 4.48
CA LEU A 96 -12.02 -9.34 5.59
C LEU A 96 -10.56 -9.67 5.25
N ARG A 97 -10.31 -10.55 4.27
CA ARG A 97 -8.94 -10.77 3.75
C ARG A 97 -8.35 -9.53 3.11
N LEU A 98 -9.16 -8.57 2.68
CA LEU A 98 -8.68 -7.28 2.15
C LEU A 98 -7.99 -6.43 3.22
N ILE A 99 -8.23 -6.69 4.51
CA ILE A 99 -7.45 -6.09 5.61
C ILE A 99 -5.97 -6.44 5.48
N ARG A 100 -5.63 -7.59 4.86
CA ARG A 100 -4.23 -7.94 4.56
C ARG A 100 -3.56 -6.93 3.63
N ILE A 101 -4.29 -6.30 2.71
CA ILE A 101 -3.77 -5.25 1.81
C ILE A 101 -3.30 -4.06 2.64
N ILE A 102 -4.08 -3.67 3.66
CA ILE A 102 -3.72 -2.61 4.61
C ILE A 102 -2.44 -2.97 5.36
N GLY A 103 -2.36 -4.21 5.84
CA GLY A 103 -1.17 -4.73 6.53
C GLY A 103 0.09 -4.74 5.66
N PHE A 104 -0.02 -5.22 4.42
CA PHE A 104 1.09 -5.25 3.46
C PHE A 104 1.53 -3.87 3.02
N ALA A 105 0.60 -2.96 2.77
CA ALA A 105 0.93 -1.58 2.43
C ALA A 105 1.69 -0.87 3.57
N GLY A 106 1.31 -1.12 4.83
CA GLY A 106 2.08 -0.68 6.00
C GLY A 106 3.48 -1.29 6.08
N LYS A 107 3.63 -2.57 5.73
CA LYS A 107 4.94 -3.27 5.68
C LYS A 107 5.87 -2.68 4.61
N ILE A 108 5.32 -2.31 3.45
CA ILE A 108 6.02 -1.63 2.34
C ILE A 108 6.46 -0.22 2.76
N GLN A 109 5.62 0.51 3.49
CA GLN A 109 5.88 1.88 3.96
C GLN A 109 7.15 1.98 4.83
N LYS A 110 7.48 0.92 5.60
CA LYS A 110 8.65 0.92 6.49
C LYS A 110 9.99 0.87 5.72
N ASN A 111 9.99 0.37 4.48
CA ASN A 111 11.17 0.15 3.65
C ASN A 111 11.37 1.22 2.56
N ILE A 112 10.33 1.96 2.17
CA ILE A 112 10.38 2.98 1.11
C ILE A 112 9.98 4.36 1.70
N LYS A 113 10.50 4.64 2.91
CA LYS A 113 10.15 5.85 3.68
C LYS A 113 10.45 7.17 2.98
N ARG A 114 11.26 7.22 1.92
CA ARG A 114 11.53 8.46 1.15
C ARG A 114 10.53 8.72 0.03
N PHE A 115 9.98 7.68 -0.61
CA PHE A 115 9.07 7.86 -1.74
C PHE A 115 7.59 7.93 -1.32
N PHE A 116 7.22 7.29 -0.19
CA PHE A 116 5.83 7.14 0.26
C PHE A 116 5.45 7.94 1.53
N LYS A 117 6.39 8.67 2.13
CA LYS A 117 6.07 9.54 3.28
C LYS A 117 5.46 10.88 2.88
N THR A 118 5.50 11.20 1.60
CA THR A 118 4.96 12.46 1.09
C THR A 118 3.43 12.34 1.02
N ASN A 119 2.74 13.14 1.83
CA ASN A 119 1.33 13.50 1.67
C ASN A 119 0.26 12.40 1.79
N GLY A 120 0.54 11.25 2.42
CA GLY A 120 -0.47 10.21 2.64
C GLY A 120 -0.86 9.40 1.39
N PHE A 121 -0.04 9.48 0.33
CA PHE A 121 -0.22 8.77 -0.94
C PHE A 121 -0.46 7.26 -0.78
N ILE A 122 0.23 6.62 0.17
CA ILE A 122 0.05 5.19 0.44
C ILE A 122 -1.37 4.89 0.96
N TYR A 123 -1.94 5.75 1.80
CA TYR A 123 -3.29 5.59 2.30
C TYR A 123 -4.32 5.79 1.19
N LEU A 124 -4.04 6.70 0.25
CA LEU A 124 -4.84 6.88 -0.96
C LEU A 124 -4.81 5.64 -1.87
N ILE A 125 -3.64 5.02 -2.09
CA ILE A 125 -3.58 3.76 -2.84
C ILE A 125 -4.39 2.66 -2.15
N ILE A 126 -4.25 2.51 -0.83
CA ILE A 126 -4.97 1.48 -0.06
C ILE A 126 -6.48 1.69 -0.15
N ILE A 127 -6.96 2.91 0.11
CA ILE A 127 -8.40 3.21 0.07
C ILE A 127 -8.94 3.03 -1.35
N THR A 128 -8.16 3.38 -2.38
CA THR A 128 -8.52 3.13 -3.78
C THR A 128 -8.66 1.65 -4.07
N VAL A 129 -7.69 0.82 -3.70
CA VAL A 129 -7.78 -0.64 -3.92
C VAL A 129 -9.01 -1.21 -3.20
N ILE A 130 -9.24 -0.83 -1.94
CA ILE A 130 -10.42 -1.28 -1.19
C ILE A 130 -11.71 -0.86 -1.89
N LEU A 131 -11.84 0.41 -2.28
CA LEU A 131 -13.05 0.94 -2.91
C LEU A 131 -13.29 0.36 -4.31
N VAL A 132 -12.24 0.06 -5.08
CA VAL A 132 -12.36 -0.67 -6.36
C VAL A 132 -12.93 -2.07 -6.14
N LEU A 133 -12.42 -2.80 -5.14
CA LEU A 133 -12.86 -4.17 -4.86
C LEU A 133 -14.29 -4.22 -4.30
N LEU A 134 -14.62 -3.31 -3.40
CA LEU A 134 -15.98 -3.17 -2.88
C LEU A 134 -16.94 -2.67 -3.97
N GLY A 135 -16.51 -1.70 -4.79
CA GLY A 135 -17.27 -1.18 -5.91
C GLY A 135 -17.57 -2.27 -6.94
N ALA A 136 -16.61 -3.13 -7.24
CA ALA A 136 -16.80 -4.30 -8.11
C ALA A 136 -17.83 -5.30 -7.56
N GLU A 137 -17.79 -5.59 -6.25
CA GLU A 137 -18.79 -6.48 -5.62
C GLU A 137 -20.20 -5.87 -5.65
N ILE A 138 -20.33 -4.58 -5.29
CA ILE A 138 -21.61 -3.88 -5.30
C ILE A 138 -22.16 -3.81 -6.73
N TYR A 139 -21.30 -3.51 -7.71
CA TYR A 139 -21.67 -3.48 -9.12
C TYR A 139 -22.11 -4.86 -9.63
N SER A 140 -21.37 -5.92 -9.30
CA SER A 140 -21.71 -7.30 -9.67
C SER A 140 -23.11 -7.69 -9.19
N VAL A 141 -23.45 -7.32 -7.95
CA VAL A 141 -24.78 -7.59 -7.38
C VAL A 141 -25.86 -6.68 -8.00
N ALA A 142 -25.58 -5.38 -8.16
CA ALA A 142 -26.55 -4.42 -8.66
C ALA A 142 -26.91 -4.64 -10.15
N GLU A 143 -25.91 -4.92 -10.97
CA GLU A 143 -26.05 -5.08 -12.43
C GLU A 143 -26.19 -6.54 -12.85
N SER A 144 -26.19 -7.49 -11.90
CA SER A 144 -26.16 -8.94 -12.18
C SER A 144 -25.03 -9.38 -13.12
N ALA A 145 -23.90 -8.65 -13.08
CA ALA A 145 -22.71 -8.90 -13.87
C ALA A 145 -21.76 -9.87 -13.16
N SER A 146 -20.89 -10.55 -13.91
CA SER A 146 -19.85 -11.37 -13.29
C SER A 146 -18.90 -10.48 -12.47
N TYR A 147 -18.35 -11.01 -11.37
CA TYR A 147 -17.42 -10.23 -10.54
C TYR A 147 -16.16 -9.81 -11.33
N MET A 148 -15.71 -10.63 -12.28
CA MET A 148 -14.54 -10.28 -13.11
C MET A 148 -14.83 -9.12 -14.06
N ASP A 149 -16.00 -9.12 -14.70
CA ASP A 149 -16.45 -8.01 -15.55
C ASP A 149 -16.65 -6.74 -14.73
N SER A 150 -17.16 -6.88 -13.51
CA SER A 150 -17.35 -5.77 -12.57
C SER A 150 -16.02 -5.22 -12.06
N LEU A 151 -15.03 -6.08 -11.82
CA LEU A 151 -13.68 -5.67 -11.42
C LEU A 151 -12.94 -4.97 -12.57
N TRP A 152 -13.04 -5.53 -13.78
CA TRP A 152 -12.54 -4.90 -15.00
C TRP A 152 -13.11 -3.49 -15.16
N TRP A 153 -14.44 -3.36 -15.08
CA TRP A 153 -15.13 -2.08 -15.13
C TRP A 153 -14.67 -1.10 -14.03
N ALA A 154 -14.57 -1.57 -12.79
CA ALA A 154 -14.19 -0.73 -11.66
C ALA A 154 -12.75 -0.21 -11.81
N ILE A 155 -11.82 -1.04 -12.30
CA ILE A 155 -10.44 -0.64 -12.60
C ILE A 155 -10.42 0.37 -13.76
N ALA A 156 -11.10 0.07 -14.88
CA ALA A 156 -11.14 0.95 -16.05
C ALA A 156 -11.74 2.33 -15.72
N THR A 157 -12.77 2.36 -14.87
CA THR A 157 -13.41 3.60 -14.40
C THR A 157 -12.48 4.38 -13.48
N THR A 158 -11.88 3.72 -12.48
CA THR A 158 -11.01 4.38 -11.48
C THR A 158 -9.72 4.89 -12.10
N THR A 159 -9.19 4.20 -13.10
CA THR A 159 -7.99 4.63 -13.84
C THR A 159 -8.30 5.63 -14.95
N THR A 160 -9.57 6.05 -15.09
CA THR A 160 -10.05 7.00 -16.11
C THR A 160 -9.84 6.52 -17.56
N VAL A 161 -9.67 5.21 -17.77
CA VAL A 161 -9.54 4.61 -19.11
C VAL A 161 -10.90 4.55 -19.80
N GLY A 162 -11.91 4.00 -19.11
CA GLY A 162 -13.31 4.02 -19.57
C GLY A 162 -13.54 3.45 -20.97
N TYR A 163 -13.21 2.18 -21.20
CA TYR A 163 -13.41 1.51 -22.51
C TYR A 163 -14.86 1.59 -23.04
N GLY A 164 -15.85 1.69 -22.14
CA GLY A 164 -17.26 1.84 -22.51
C GLY A 164 -17.94 0.53 -22.94
N ASP A 165 -17.24 -0.58 -22.84
CA ASP A 165 -17.74 -1.95 -23.06
C ASP A 165 -18.72 -2.39 -21.97
N ILE A 166 -18.52 -1.92 -20.74
CA ILE A 166 -19.36 -2.20 -19.58
C ILE A 166 -19.74 -0.87 -18.92
N SER A 167 -21.02 -0.69 -18.58
CA SER A 167 -21.50 0.55 -17.95
C SER A 167 -22.69 0.31 -17.02
N PRO A 168 -22.84 1.09 -15.93
CA PRO A 168 -23.92 0.91 -14.97
C PRO A 168 -25.27 1.35 -15.56
N HIS A 169 -26.26 0.49 -15.45
CA HIS A 169 -27.64 0.80 -15.83
C HIS A 169 -28.54 1.08 -14.63
N THR A 170 -28.20 0.56 -13.45
CA THR A 170 -28.94 0.76 -12.20
C THR A 170 -28.50 2.02 -11.46
N GLU A 171 -29.40 2.55 -10.63
CA GLU A 171 -29.10 3.71 -9.77
C GLU A 171 -27.96 3.41 -8.77
N VAL A 172 -27.89 2.18 -8.25
CA VAL A 172 -26.82 1.75 -7.35
C VAL A 172 -25.47 1.67 -8.09
N GLY A 173 -25.45 1.05 -9.28
CA GLY A 173 -24.25 0.99 -10.12
C GLY A 173 -23.74 2.38 -10.50
N ARG A 174 -24.64 3.31 -10.83
CA ARG A 174 -24.30 4.71 -11.14
C ARG A 174 -23.72 5.44 -9.94
N PHE A 175 -24.30 5.26 -8.75
CA PHE A 175 -23.75 5.85 -7.52
C PHE A 175 -22.32 5.36 -7.25
N VAL A 176 -22.07 4.05 -7.39
CA VAL A 176 -20.72 3.48 -7.26
C VAL A 176 -19.77 4.09 -8.30
N ALA A 177 -20.22 4.25 -9.54
CA ALA A 177 -19.43 4.85 -10.61
C ALA A 177 -18.97 6.28 -10.26
N ILE A 178 -19.87 7.11 -9.72
CA ILE A 178 -19.55 8.48 -9.29
C ILE A 178 -18.45 8.48 -8.23
N VAL A 179 -18.55 7.60 -7.23
CA VAL A 179 -17.54 7.46 -6.18
C VAL A 179 -16.19 7.04 -6.77
N LEU A 180 -16.16 6.05 -7.66
CA LEU A 180 -14.93 5.58 -8.31
C LEU A 180 -14.29 6.65 -9.20
N MET A 181 -15.08 7.46 -9.91
CA MET A 181 -14.59 8.56 -10.74
C MET A 181 -13.91 9.65 -9.91
N ILE A 182 -14.54 10.10 -8.81
CA ILE A 182 -13.96 11.10 -7.90
C ILE A 182 -12.63 10.60 -7.33
N LEU A 183 -12.61 9.33 -6.93
CA LEU A 183 -11.44 8.68 -6.37
C LEU A 183 -10.31 8.52 -7.41
N GLY A 184 -10.63 8.22 -8.66
CA GLY A 184 -9.67 8.18 -9.77
C GLY A 184 -8.95 9.51 -9.99
N ILE A 185 -9.72 10.61 -10.03
CA ILE A 185 -9.18 11.97 -10.14
C ILE A 185 -8.24 12.28 -8.96
N GLY A 186 -8.67 11.94 -7.73
CA GLY A 186 -7.84 12.11 -6.53
C GLY A 186 -6.53 11.34 -6.58
N LEU A 187 -6.55 10.12 -7.12
CA LEU A 187 -5.35 9.28 -7.25
C LEU A 187 -4.35 9.89 -8.24
N ILE A 188 -4.81 10.31 -9.42
CA ILE A 188 -3.94 10.98 -10.42
C ILE A 188 -3.34 12.26 -9.83
N GLY A 189 -4.15 13.09 -9.17
CA GLY A 189 -3.67 14.31 -8.51
C GLY A 189 -2.61 14.02 -7.43
N SER A 190 -2.78 12.94 -6.66
CA SER A 190 -1.83 12.55 -5.62
C SER A 190 -0.52 11.99 -6.19
N VAL A 191 -0.56 11.23 -7.28
CA VAL A 191 0.65 10.80 -8.01
C VAL A 191 1.43 12.01 -8.47
N THR A 192 0.78 12.96 -9.15
CA THR A 192 1.41 14.20 -9.62
C THR A 192 2.01 14.98 -8.46
N SER A 193 1.27 15.19 -7.37
CA SER A 193 1.77 15.88 -6.17
C SER A 193 3.00 15.20 -5.57
N THR A 194 3.00 13.87 -5.50
CA THR A 194 4.12 13.10 -4.93
C THR A 194 5.37 13.23 -5.80
N VAL A 195 5.22 13.14 -7.13
CA VAL A 195 6.31 13.32 -8.08
C VAL A 195 6.86 14.74 -8.01
N THR A 196 6.00 15.76 -8.03
CA THR A 196 6.42 17.16 -7.88
C THR A 196 7.17 17.38 -6.57
N ALA A 197 6.66 16.87 -5.45
CA ALA A 197 7.30 17.02 -4.16
C ALA A 197 8.69 16.37 -4.11
N TYR A 198 8.87 15.19 -4.73
CA TYR A 198 10.16 14.52 -4.84
C TYR A 198 11.21 15.41 -5.54
N PHE A 199 10.85 15.99 -6.70
CA PHE A 199 11.76 16.87 -7.44
C PHE A 199 12.02 18.22 -6.75
N VAL A 200 11.03 18.76 -6.03
CA VAL A 200 11.21 20.00 -5.26
C VAL A 200 12.12 19.78 -4.04
N GLU A 201 12.02 18.62 -3.39
CA GLU A 201 12.87 18.27 -2.25
C GLU A 201 14.33 18.05 -2.69
N GLU A 202 14.55 17.38 -3.83
CA GLU A 202 15.88 17.20 -4.44
C GLU A 202 16.55 18.55 -4.76
N LYS A 203 15.81 19.49 -5.38
CA LYS A 203 16.33 20.85 -5.65
C LYS A 203 16.65 21.64 -4.39
N LYS A 204 15.85 21.51 -3.34
CA LYS A 204 16.10 22.20 -2.06
C LYS A 204 17.36 21.67 -1.37
N ASP A 205 17.60 20.37 -1.45
CA ASP A 205 18.80 19.76 -0.87
C ASP A 205 20.07 20.18 -1.65
N GLU A 206 19.99 20.26 -2.98
CA GLU A 206 21.08 20.80 -3.82
C GLU A 206 21.37 22.28 -3.52
N GLU A 207 20.33 23.11 -3.44
CA GLU A 207 20.46 24.55 -3.18
C GLU A 207 21.06 24.82 -1.78
N LYS A 208 20.63 24.06 -0.76
CA LYS A 208 21.23 24.13 0.58
C LYS A 208 22.70 23.73 0.58
N SER A 209 23.06 22.66 -0.13
CA SER A 209 24.45 22.21 -0.24
C SER A 209 25.34 23.27 -0.88
N ASN A 210 24.85 23.98 -1.90
CA ASN A 210 25.59 25.06 -2.55
C ASN A 210 25.77 26.25 -1.60
N VAL A 211 24.70 26.68 -0.92
CA VAL A 211 24.77 27.80 0.06
C VAL A 211 25.71 27.48 1.22
N GLU A 212 25.71 26.24 1.74
CA GLU A 212 26.66 25.81 2.78
C GLU A 212 28.11 25.84 2.28
N THR A 213 28.34 25.47 1.02
CA THR A 213 29.67 25.52 0.39
C THR A 213 30.17 26.96 0.24
N GLU A 214 29.34 27.86 -0.30
CA GLU A 214 29.67 29.29 -0.44
C GLU A 214 29.93 29.95 0.92
N LEU A 215 29.11 29.66 1.94
CA LEU A 215 29.33 30.17 3.30
C LEU A 215 30.65 29.70 3.90
N GLN A 216 31.05 28.46 3.61
CA GLN A 216 32.32 27.92 4.09
C GLN A 216 33.51 28.59 3.39
N GLU A 217 33.42 28.84 2.08
CA GLU A 217 34.44 29.59 1.33
C GLU A 217 34.59 31.02 1.84
N LEU A 218 33.47 31.73 2.07
CA LEU A 218 33.46 33.08 2.64
C LEU A 218 34.10 33.13 4.02
N LYS A 219 33.79 32.17 4.90
CA LYS A 219 34.43 32.07 6.22
C LYS A 219 35.94 31.90 6.12
N ASN A 220 36.40 31.02 5.23
CA ASN A 220 37.84 30.80 5.01
C ASN A 220 38.53 32.08 4.50
N GLN A 221 37.89 32.82 3.59
CA GLN A 221 38.42 34.10 3.10
C GLN A 221 38.53 35.17 4.21
N VAL A 222 37.52 35.26 5.07
CA VAL A 222 37.53 36.19 6.21
C VAL A 222 38.62 35.83 7.22
N GLU A 223 38.82 34.53 7.48
CA GLU A 223 39.89 34.06 8.38
C GLU A 223 41.28 34.37 7.81
N LEU A 224 41.51 34.11 6.52
CA LEU A 224 42.74 34.48 5.82
C LEU A 224 43.03 35.99 5.87
N LEU A 225 42.00 36.82 5.67
CA LEU A 225 42.14 38.28 5.71
C LEU A 225 42.49 38.76 7.13
N ASN A 226 41.84 38.21 8.16
CA ASN A 226 42.14 38.54 9.55
C ASN A 226 43.57 38.16 9.94
N ASP A 227 44.07 37.02 9.46
CA ASP A 227 45.45 36.61 9.67
C ASP A 227 46.45 37.52 8.95
N TYR A 228 46.10 38.02 7.76
CA TYR A 228 46.92 38.99 7.04
C TYR A 228 47.04 40.32 7.80
N ILE A 229 45.90 40.86 8.26
CA ILE A 229 45.85 42.09 9.06
C ILE A 229 46.63 41.93 10.38
N ARG A 230 46.60 40.75 11.00
CA ARG A 230 47.39 40.46 12.22
C ARG A 230 48.89 40.45 11.97
N LYS A 231 49.35 40.05 10.78
CA LYS A 231 50.77 40.03 10.44
C LYS A 231 51.33 41.40 10.06
N GLU A 232 50.46 42.34 9.68
CA GLU A 232 50.84 43.72 9.32
C GLU A 232 50.95 44.68 10.52
N LYS A 233 50.54 44.25 11.72
CA LYS A 233 50.73 44.98 12.98
C LYS A 233 51.91 44.43 13.76
#